data_AF-A0A662HL53-F1
#
_entry.id   AF-A0A662HL53-F1
#
_cell.length_a   1.000
_cell.length_b   1.000
_cell.length_c   1.000
_cell.angle_alpha   90.00
_cell.angle_beta   90.00
_cell.angle_gamma   90.00
#
_symmetry.space_group_name_H-M   'P 1'
#
loop_
_entity.id
_entity.type
_entity.pdbx_description
1 polymer ?
#
loop_
_entity_poly.entity_id
_entity_poly.type
_entity_poly.pdbx_seq_one_letter_code
_entity_poly.pdbx_strand_id
1 'polypeptide(L)' 'MNLKFPWRKKPQAKSQTWTHIVSFHIPRALLEALDRLVEMGVFNNRSEAIRVALYKLISEYTERGYIPRHKMEVGYR' A
#
# COMPACT_ATOMS: atom_id res chain seq x y z
N MET A 1 -22.39 -32.07 32.04
CA MET A 1 -22.10 -32.41 30.63
C MET A 1 -21.75 -31.12 29.90
N ASN A 2 -20.47 -30.90 29.60
CA ASN A 2 -19.95 -29.63 29.07
C ASN A 2 -20.00 -29.65 27.54
N LEU A 3 -21.05 -29.10 26.95
CA LEU A 3 -21.22 -29.03 25.49
C LEU A 3 -20.33 -27.92 24.92
N LYS A 4 -19.11 -28.31 24.52
CA LYS A 4 -18.16 -27.45 23.78
C LYS A 4 -18.67 -27.31 22.34
N PHE A 5 -19.34 -26.21 22.02
CA PHE A 5 -19.82 -25.91 20.66
C PHE A 5 -18.63 -25.60 19.71
N PRO A 6 -18.35 -26.40 18.67
CA PRO A 6 -17.13 -26.28 17.87
C PRO A 6 -17.23 -25.31 16.67
N TRP A 7 -18.28 -24.47 16.57
CA TRP A 7 -18.55 -23.68 15.36
C TRP A 7 -18.55 -22.16 15.56
N ARG A 8 -17.91 -21.65 16.62
CA ARG A 8 -17.67 -20.20 16.74
C ARG A 8 -16.53 -19.82 15.80
N LYS A 9 -16.85 -19.47 14.54
CA LYS A 9 -15.89 -18.80 13.65
C LYS A 9 -15.35 -17.59 14.41
N LYS A 10 -14.06 -17.62 14.77
CA LYS A 10 -13.42 -16.45 15.37
C LYS A 10 -13.61 -15.30 14.39
N PRO A 11 -14.08 -14.12 14.83
CA PRO A 11 -14.12 -12.97 13.93
C PRO A 11 -12.72 -12.83 13.34
N GLN A 12 -12.60 -12.87 12.02
CA GLN A 12 -11.32 -12.62 11.36
C GLN A 12 -10.83 -11.29 11.91
N ALA A 13 -9.70 -11.32 12.62
CA ALA A 13 -9.14 -10.13 13.23
C ALA A 13 -8.98 -9.10 12.10
N LYS A 14 -9.66 -7.95 12.22
CA LYS A 14 -9.51 -6.86 11.26
C LYS A 14 -8.02 -6.57 11.19
N SER A 15 -7.37 -6.87 10.06
CA SER A 15 -5.96 -6.59 9.86
C SER A 15 -5.75 -5.11 10.15
N GLN A 16 -5.05 -4.79 11.23
CA GLN A 16 -4.83 -3.43 11.67
C GLN A 16 -4.12 -2.68 10.52
N THR A 17 -4.81 -1.74 9.88
CA THR A 17 -4.27 -0.96 8.77
C THR A 17 -3.32 0.10 9.33
N TRP A 18 -2.12 -0.33 9.72
CA TRP A 18 -1.09 0.57 10.23
C TRP A 18 -0.46 1.34 9.08
N THR A 19 -0.62 2.67 9.09
CA THR A 19 0.05 3.54 8.11
C THR A 19 1.48 3.81 8.57
N HIS A 20 2.46 3.48 7.72
CA HIS A 20 3.86 3.76 7.99
C HIS A 20 4.27 5.07 7.31
N ILE A 21 4.93 5.95 8.07
CA ILE A 21 5.50 7.20 7.54
C ILE A 21 6.94 6.91 7.12
N VAL A 22 7.26 7.24 5.87
CA VAL A 22 8.58 7.02 5.28
C VAL A 22 9.13 8.33 4.74
N SER A 23 10.46 8.49 4.82
CA SER A 23 11.19 9.59 4.21
C SER A 23 12.13 9.04 3.16
N PHE A 24 12.20 9.68 2.00
CA PHE A 24 13.07 9.26 0.90
C PHE A 24 13.51 10.45 0.05
N HIS A 25 14.61 10.29 -0.67
CA HIS A 25 15.13 11.31 -1.57
C HIS A 25 14.50 11.16 -2.95
N ILE A 26 14.09 12.28 -3.55
CA ILE A 26 13.55 12.34 -4.91
C ILE A 26 14.16 13.48 -5.69
N PRO A 27 14.26 13.35 -7.03
CA PRO A 27 14.60 14.47 -7.89
C PRO A 27 13.60 15.61 -7.71
N ARG A 28 14.11 16.85 -7.61
CA ARG A 28 13.28 18.05 -7.44
C ARG A 28 12.22 18.21 -8.54
N ALA A 29 12.58 17.92 -9.78
CA ALA A 29 11.64 18.00 -10.90
C ALA A 29 10.43 17.07 -10.73
N LEU A 30 10.61 15.90 -10.11
CA LEU A 30 9.51 14.97 -9.84
C LEU A 30 8.61 15.47 -8.70
N LEU A 31 9.20 16.09 -7.68
CA LEU A 31 8.45 16.71 -6.60
C LEU A 31 7.59 17.87 -7.13
N GLU A 32 8.14 18.72 -7.99
CA GLU A 32 7.41 19.83 -8.61
C GLU A 32 6.27 19.32 -9.51
N ALA A 33 6.46 18.21 -10.22
CA ALA A 33 5.38 17.58 -10.98
C ALA A 33 4.26 17.04 -10.07
N LEU A 34 4.59 16.45 -8.93
CA LEU A 34 3.62 16.01 -7.93
C LEU A 34 2.84 17.21 -7.35
N ASP A 35 3.53 18.31 -7.06
CA ASP A 35 2.92 19.54 -6.54
C ASP A 35 1.88 20.10 -7.51
N ARG A 36 2.19 20.18 -8.81
CA ARG A 36 1.24 20.62 -9.83
C ARG A 36 -0.03 19.77 -9.84
N LEU A 37 0.09 18.45 -9.67
CA LEU A 37 -1.08 17.57 -9.64
C LEU A 37 -1.96 17.82 -8.40
N VAL A 38 -1.36 18.18 -7.27
CA VAL A 38 -2.09 18.57 -6.05
C VAL A 38 -2.74 19.95 -6.22
N GLU A 39 -2.01 20.92 -6.76
CA GLU A 39 -2.50 22.28 -7.04
C GLU A 39 -3.67 22.29 -8.03
N MET A 40 -3.63 21.41 -9.03
CA MET A 40 -4.73 21.20 -9.98
C MET A 40 -5.96 20.52 -9.36
N GLY A 41 -5.87 20.07 -8.10
CA GLY A 41 -6.96 19.38 -7.41
C GLY A 41 -7.14 17.91 -7.84
N VAL A 42 -6.18 17.32 -8.57
CA VAL A 42 -6.24 15.91 -8.97
C VAL A 42 -6.05 14.99 -7.76
N PHE A 43 -5.20 15.41 -6.82
CA PHE A 43 -4.98 14.72 -5.54
C PHE A 43 -5.07 15.71 -4.39
N ASN A 44 -5.50 15.23 -3.21
CA ASN A 44 -5.61 16.08 -2.03
C ASN A 44 -4.24 16.39 -1.41
N ASN A 45 -3.25 15.49 -1.57
CA ASN A 45 -1.90 15.68 -1.07
C ASN A 45 -0.86 14.81 -1.83
N ARG A 46 0.43 15.14 -1.63
CA ARG A 46 1.57 14.41 -2.23
C ARG A 46 1.56 12.91 -1.91
N SER A 47 1.25 12.54 -0.67
CA SER A 47 1.25 11.13 -0.22
C SER A 47 0.16 10.31 -0.88
N GLU A 48 -0.97 10.92 -1.23
CA GLU A 48 -2.03 10.29 -2.02
C GLU A 48 -1.56 10.06 -3.46
N ALA A 49 -1.01 11.08 -4.10
CA ALA A 49 -0.46 10.97 -5.45
C ALA A 49 0.60 9.86 -5.55
N ILE A 50 1.51 9.80 -4.57
CA ILE A 50 2.55 8.76 -4.50
C ILE A 50 1.93 7.36 -4.29
N ARG A 51 0.94 7.22 -3.40
CA ARG A 51 0.27 5.93 -3.19
C ARG A 51 -0.42 5.42 -4.46
N VAL A 52 -1.08 6.31 -5.21
CA VAL A 52 -1.72 5.95 -6.48
C VAL A 52 -0.68 5.56 -7.53
N ALA A 53 0.42 6.29 -7.63
CA ALA A 53 1.52 5.95 -8.54
C ALA A 53 2.12 4.58 -8.22
N LEU A 54 2.37 4.28 -6.93
CA LEU A 54 2.87 2.97 -6.49
C LEU A 54 1.87 1.84 -6.75
N TYR A 55 0.59 2.06 -6.47
CA TYR A 55 -0.46 1.09 -6.76
C TYR A 55 -0.49 0.77 -8.26
N LYS A 56 -0.51 1.80 -9.11
CA LYS A 56 -0.51 1.65 -10.57
C LYS A 56 0.74 0.90 -11.05
N LEU A 57 1.91 1.26 -10.53
CA LEU A 57 3.16 0.57 -10.85
C LEU A 57 3.08 -0.93 -10.49
N ILE A 58 2.66 -1.26 -9.27
CA ILE A 58 2.56 -2.66 -8.83
C ILE A 58 1.52 -3.43 -9.66
N SER A 59 0.37 -2.81 -9.94
CA SER A 59 -0.68 -3.42 -10.77
C SER A 59 -0.18 -3.70 -12.18
N GLU A 60 0.47 -2.75 -12.83
CA GLU A 60 1.04 -2.93 -14.18
C GLU A 60 2.09 -4.05 -14.23
N TYR A 61 2.94 -4.16 -13.21
CA TYR A 61 3.93 -5.24 -13.12
C TYR A 61 3.29 -6.61 -12.80
N THR A 62 2.20 -6.61 -12.02
CA THR A 62 1.44 -7.83 -11.69
C THR A 62 0.68 -8.34 -12.90
N GLU A 63 0.00 -7.46 -13.63
CA GLU A 63 -0.77 -7.78 -14.84
C GLU A 63 0.14 -8.23 -15.99
N ARG A 64 1.35 -7.68 -16.10
CA ARG A 64 2.38 -8.15 -17.06
C ARG A 64 3.01 -9.49 -16.68
N GLY A 65 2.56 -10.13 -15.59
CA GLY A 65 3.03 -11.45 -15.16
C GLY A 65 4.41 -11.46 -14.51
N TYR A 66 4.92 -10.30 -14.04
CA TYR A 66 6.32 -10.17 -13.61
C TYR A 66 6.58 -10.44 -12.12
N ILE A 67 5.62 -10.92 -11.32
CA ILE A 67 5.89 -11.30 -9.92
C ILE A 67 5.23 -12.64 -9.56
N PRO A 68 6.01 -13.73 -9.40
CA PRO A 68 5.59 -14.90 -8.64
C PRO A 68 5.35 -14.44 -7.20
N ARG A 69 4.27 -14.92 -6.59
CA ARG A 69 3.78 -14.62 -5.23
C ARG A 69 4.75 -15.05 -4.10
N HIS A 70 6.05 -15.04 -4.32
CA HIS A 70 7.05 -15.39 -3.34
C HIS A 70 7.34 -14.19 -2.44
N LYS A 71 6.64 -14.17 -1.30
CA LYS A 71 7.07 -13.52 -0.04
C LYS A 71 7.76 -12.17 -0.21
N MET A 72 6.98 -11.10 -0.14
CA MET A 72 7.46 -9.85 0.45
C MET A 72 7.67 -10.08 1.96
N GLU A 73 8.67 -10.88 2.33
CA GLU A 73 9.25 -10.85 3.67
C GLU A 73 10.17 -9.64 3.71
N VAL A 74 9.66 -8.51 4.22
CA VAL A 74 10.48 -7.33 4.51
C VAL A 74 11.34 -7.62 5.74
N GLY A 75 12.38 -8.44 5.54
CA GLY A 75 13.47 -8.60 6.49
C GLY A 75 14.40 -7.39 6.39
N TYR A 76 14.24 -6.43 7.30
CA TYR A 76 15.29 -5.45 7.57
C TYR A 76 16.29 -6.11 8.52
N ARG A 77 17.51 -6.31 8.04
CA ARG A 77 18.68 -6.60 8.87
C ARG A 77 19.27 -5.29 9.37
#